data_AF-A0A3B8W5M6-F1
#
_entry.id   AF-A0A3B8W5M6-F1
#
_cell.length_a   1.000
_cell.length_b   1.000
_cell.length_c   1.000
_cell.angle_alpha   90.00
_cell.angle_beta   90.00
_cell.angle_gamma   90.00
#
_symmetry.space_group_name_H-M   'P 1'
#
loop_
_entity.id
_entity.type
_entity.pdbx_description
1 polymer ?
#
loop_
_entity_poly.entity_id
_entity_poly.type
_entity_poly.pdbx_seq_one_letter_code
_entity_poly.pdbx_strand_id
1 'polypeptide(L)'
;MRGLLVLVFLLLGGAGRAQQFPFEYWHDGKVVLESGDTLKGLIKYDLQADLIQIQYDTKAESYTARKVIFCEIFDATVRNYRQFYSLPFALNGTYKAPVFFELLCEGKLTILVREAIEYRTYNSMYFYGGTYTRLVLVYKYYLLKENGNIEPLTGRKSEWLDLMGGWADDVQKFAKANRLDFDNRFELKRILDHYNSLIKR
;
A
#
# COMPACT_ATOMS: atom_id res chain seq x y z
N MET A 1 15.90 -35.02 46.47
CA MET A 1 16.32 -34.16 45.32
C MET A 1 15.62 -34.62 44.04
N ARG A 2 14.32 -34.38 43.91
CA ARG A 2 13.49 -34.94 42.81
C ARG A 2 12.36 -34.00 42.35
N GLY A 3 12.45 -32.70 42.64
CA GLY A 3 11.33 -31.77 42.45
C GLY A 3 11.71 -30.41 41.88
N LEU A 4 12.89 -30.25 41.27
CA LEU A 4 13.38 -28.93 40.83
C LEU A 4 13.74 -28.85 39.34
N LEU A 5 13.28 -29.80 38.51
CA LEU A 5 13.66 -29.87 37.08
C LEU A 5 12.49 -29.77 36.10
N VAL A 6 11.25 -29.66 36.57
CA VAL A 6 10.06 -29.66 35.69
C VAL A 6 9.49 -28.24 35.44
N LEU A 7 9.94 -27.23 36.18
CA LEU A 7 9.33 -25.88 36.14
C LEU A 7 10.03 -24.87 35.21
N VAL A 8 11.11 -25.25 34.51
CA VAL A 8 11.88 -24.31 33.66
C VAL A 8 11.48 -24.36 32.18
N PHE A 9 10.65 -25.32 31.76
CA PHE A 9 10.32 -25.50 30.33
C PHE A 9 9.09 -24.72 29.82
N LEU A 10 8.44 -23.90 30.65
CA LEU A 10 7.15 -23.27 30.32
C LEU A 10 7.19 -21.75 30.07
N LEU A 11 8.37 -21.13 30.02
CA LEU A 11 8.51 -19.68 29.83
C LEU A 11 9.19 -19.27 28.52
N LEU A 12 9.38 -20.18 27.57
CA LEU A 12 9.66 -19.82 26.18
C LEU A 12 8.34 -19.60 25.45
N GLY A 13 7.57 -18.62 25.92
CA GLY A 13 6.48 -18.04 25.15
C GLY A 13 7.10 -17.37 23.93
N GLY A 14 7.17 -18.11 22.82
CA GLY A 14 7.51 -17.52 21.53
C GLY A 14 6.53 -16.39 21.29
N ALA A 15 7.04 -15.15 21.22
CA ALA A 15 6.26 -14.04 20.72
C ALA A 15 5.83 -14.42 19.30
N GLY A 16 4.59 -14.89 19.16
CA GLY A 16 3.98 -15.11 17.87
C GLY A 16 4.10 -13.78 17.13
N ARG A 17 4.90 -13.75 16.07
CA ARG A 17 4.99 -12.57 15.22
C ARG A 17 3.65 -12.43 14.52
N ALA A 18 2.76 -11.65 15.15
CA ALA A 18 1.59 -11.13 14.49
C ALA A 18 2.05 -10.41 13.22
N GLN A 19 1.30 -10.54 12.14
CA GLN A 19 1.61 -9.86 10.88
C GLN A 19 1.57 -8.35 11.15
N GLN A 20 2.73 -7.70 11.06
CA GLN A 20 2.85 -6.26 11.20
C GLN A 20 2.71 -5.62 9.84
N PHE A 21 1.92 -4.54 9.75
CA PHE A 21 1.65 -3.85 8.49
C PHE A 21 2.43 -2.53 8.38
N PRO A 22 2.79 -2.09 7.16
CA PRO A 22 3.56 -0.86 6.97
C PRO A 22 2.90 0.38 7.60
N PHE A 23 1.57 0.46 7.56
CA PHE A 23 0.78 1.55 8.16
C PHE A 23 0.83 1.57 9.71
N GLU A 24 1.32 0.51 10.36
CA GLU A 24 1.42 0.44 11.83
C GLU A 24 2.67 1.15 12.38
N TYR A 25 3.68 1.38 11.53
CA TYR A 25 4.95 2.00 11.90
C TYR A 25 4.92 3.52 11.75
N TRP A 26 5.83 4.16 12.48
CA TRP A 26 6.21 5.56 12.28
C TRP A 26 7.35 5.63 11.27
N HIS A 27 7.20 6.51 10.27
CA HIS A 27 8.14 6.69 9.17
C HIS A 27 8.64 8.12 9.14
N ASP A 28 9.92 8.33 8.86
CA ASP A 28 10.42 9.69 8.60
C ASP A 28 9.78 10.27 7.34
N GLY A 29 9.32 11.51 7.40
CA GLY A 29 8.67 12.12 6.23
C GLY A 29 8.26 13.56 6.40
N LYS A 30 7.40 14.01 5.48
CA LYS A 30 6.82 15.36 5.48
C LYS A 30 5.35 15.34 5.04
N VAL A 31 4.58 16.27 5.58
CA VAL A 31 3.18 16.53 5.23
C VAL A 31 3.04 17.97 4.77
N VAL A 32 2.38 18.19 3.64
CA VAL A 32 2.02 19.51 3.12
C VAL A 32 0.52 19.70 3.33
N LEU A 33 0.17 20.72 4.11
CA LEU A 33 -1.20 21.03 4.48
C LEU A 33 -1.91 21.89 3.42
N GLU A 34 -3.24 21.91 3.46
CA GLU A 34 -4.09 22.80 2.67
C GLU A 34 -3.72 24.29 2.87
N SER A 35 -3.26 24.65 4.08
CA SER A 35 -2.80 26.02 4.39
C SER A 35 -1.52 26.43 3.66
N GLY A 36 -0.79 25.47 3.07
CA GLY A 36 0.54 25.67 2.49
C GLY A 36 1.68 25.33 3.46
N ASP A 37 1.39 25.05 4.73
CA ASP A 37 2.41 24.67 5.70
C ASP A 37 3.01 23.30 5.40
N THR A 38 4.31 23.14 5.65
CA THR A 38 4.99 21.85 5.54
C THR A 38 5.52 21.43 6.90
N LEU A 39 5.00 20.32 7.40
CA LEU A 39 5.42 19.69 8.65
C LEU A 39 6.38 18.54 8.35
N LYS A 40 7.48 18.44 9.09
CA LYS A 40 8.47 17.35 8.96
C LYS A 40 8.59 16.61 10.28
N GLY A 41 8.61 15.29 10.22
CA GLY A 41 8.69 14.47 11.43
C GLY A 41 8.35 13.02 11.17
N LEU A 42 7.99 12.31 12.25
CA LEU A 42 7.57 10.92 12.18
C LEU A 42 6.10 10.86 11.79
N ILE A 43 5.79 10.10 10.76
CA ILE A 43 4.48 9.98 10.15
C ILE A 43 3.97 8.56 10.30
N LYS A 44 2.73 8.44 10.75
CA LYS A 44 1.94 7.21 10.68
C LYS A 44 0.72 7.49 9.83
N TYR A 45 0.31 6.55 9.00
CA TYR A 45 -0.81 6.74 8.08
C TYR A 45 -1.83 5.62 8.24
N ASP A 46 -3.07 5.88 7.89
CA ASP A 46 -4.13 4.90 7.76
C ASP A 46 -4.97 5.28 6.52
N LEU A 47 -4.74 4.56 5.42
CA LEU A 47 -5.48 4.80 4.17
C LEU A 47 -6.92 4.28 4.23
N GLN A 48 -7.27 3.39 5.17
CA GLN A 48 -8.64 2.92 5.32
C GLN A 48 -9.48 3.92 6.11
N ALA A 49 -8.89 4.61 7.09
CA ALA A 49 -9.50 5.67 7.87
C ALA A 49 -9.29 7.08 7.29
N ASP A 50 -8.55 7.22 6.19
CA ASP A 50 -8.17 8.49 5.56
C ASP A 50 -7.52 9.48 6.56
N LEU A 51 -6.55 8.95 7.34
CA LEU A 51 -5.89 9.65 8.43
C LEU A 51 -4.36 9.64 8.25
N ILE A 52 -3.73 10.79 8.52
CA ILE A 52 -2.28 10.92 8.66
C ILE A 52 -2.00 11.52 10.04
N GLN A 53 -1.15 10.86 10.81
CA GLN A 53 -0.67 11.32 12.09
C GLN A 53 0.78 11.74 11.95
N ILE A 54 1.15 12.89 12.49
CA ILE A 54 2.53 13.38 12.47
C ILE A 54 2.97 13.76 13.88
N GLN A 55 4.19 13.35 14.23
CA GLN A 55 4.91 13.78 15.42
C GLN A 55 6.07 14.66 14.98
N TYR A 56 6.09 15.90 15.47
CA TYR A 56 7.16 16.86 15.20
C TYR A 56 7.37 17.72 16.44
N ASP A 57 8.62 18.10 16.69
CA ASP A 57 9.06 18.76 17.93
C ASP A 57 8.57 18.03 19.19
N THR A 58 7.55 18.57 19.87
CA THR A 58 6.90 18.00 21.06
C THR A 58 5.39 17.80 20.87
N LYS A 59 4.90 17.91 19.63
CA LYS A 59 3.49 17.81 19.26
C LYS A 59 3.20 16.52 18.51
N ALA A 60 1.97 16.04 18.68
CA ALA A 60 1.39 14.96 17.87
C ALA A 60 0.05 15.44 17.34
N GLU A 61 -0.10 15.46 16.03
CA GLU A 61 -1.30 15.97 15.35
C GLU A 61 -1.83 14.90 14.38
N SER A 62 -3.13 14.95 14.11
CA SER A 62 -3.80 14.02 13.21
C SER A 62 -4.65 14.80 12.21
N TYR A 63 -4.45 14.49 10.94
CA TYR A 63 -5.04 15.20 9.81
C TYR A 63 -5.83 14.23 8.93
N THR A 64 -7.01 14.67 8.50
CA THR A 64 -7.77 13.98 7.46
C THR A 64 -7.30 14.42 6.08
N ALA A 65 -7.68 13.67 5.05
CA ALA A 65 -7.43 14.03 3.65
C ALA A 65 -7.93 15.44 3.26
N ARG A 66 -8.89 16.03 3.97
CA ARG A 66 -9.34 17.41 3.71
C ARG A 66 -8.29 18.48 4.04
N LYS A 67 -7.36 18.18 4.94
CA LYS A 67 -6.36 19.14 5.44
C LYS A 67 -4.95 18.90 4.91
N VAL A 68 -4.74 17.79 4.20
CA VAL A 68 -3.44 17.42 3.63
C VAL A 68 -3.57 17.42 2.12
N ILE A 69 -2.64 18.07 1.43
CA ILE A 69 -2.52 18.01 -0.04
C ILE A 69 -1.62 16.84 -0.42
N PHE A 70 -0.48 16.73 0.27
CA PHE A 70 0.58 15.79 -0.06
C PHE A 70 1.27 15.28 1.20
N CYS A 71 1.68 14.01 1.18
CA CYS A 71 2.51 13.41 2.20
C CYS A 71 3.57 12.53 1.55
N GLU A 72 4.78 12.53 2.07
CA GLU A 72 5.85 11.64 1.65
C GLU A 72 6.49 11.01 2.88
N ILE A 73 6.67 9.69 2.83
CA ILE A 73 7.34 8.93 3.87
C ILE A 73 8.50 8.14 3.28
N PHE A 74 9.53 7.89 4.08
CA PHE A 74 10.54 6.87 3.82
C PHE A 74 10.16 5.58 4.54
N ASP A 75 9.74 4.58 3.77
CA ASP A 75 9.39 3.27 4.32
C ASP A 75 10.65 2.40 4.45
N ALA A 76 11.16 2.29 5.68
CA ALA A 76 12.38 1.55 5.97
C ALA A 76 12.26 0.05 5.68
N THR A 77 11.04 -0.51 5.68
CA THR A 77 10.83 -1.95 5.43
C THR A 77 11.16 -2.33 3.99
N VAL A 78 10.95 -1.40 3.06
CA VAL A 78 11.22 -1.57 1.61
C VAL A 78 12.25 -0.60 1.06
N ARG A 79 12.85 0.22 1.94
CA ARG A 79 13.89 1.21 1.66
C ARG A 79 13.53 2.13 0.49
N ASN A 80 12.30 2.61 0.47
CA ASN A 80 11.81 3.44 -0.63
C ASN A 80 10.94 4.59 -0.13
N TYR A 81 10.90 5.67 -0.89
CA TYR A 81 9.96 6.76 -0.66
C TYR A 81 8.58 6.39 -1.20
N ARG A 82 7.55 6.72 -0.42
CA ARG A 82 6.15 6.52 -0.77
C ARG A 82 5.45 7.87 -0.68
N GLN A 83 4.67 8.18 -1.70
CA GLN A 83 4.04 9.47 -1.86
C GLN A 83 2.52 9.30 -1.84
N PHE A 84 1.86 10.11 -1.03
CA PHE A 84 0.43 10.11 -0.86
C PHE A 84 -0.17 11.46 -1.25
N TYR A 85 -1.28 11.42 -1.95
CA TYR A 85 -2.01 12.58 -2.43
C TYR A 85 -3.46 12.51 -1.92
N SER A 86 -4.00 13.66 -1.55
CA SER A 86 -5.41 13.79 -1.29
C SER A 86 -6.14 14.14 -2.58
N LEU A 87 -7.02 13.25 -3.05
CA LEU A 87 -7.74 13.41 -4.31
C LEU A 87 -9.25 13.21 -4.12
N PRO A 88 -10.09 13.94 -4.86
CA PRO A 88 -11.55 13.80 -4.76
C PRO A 88 -12.02 12.47 -5.36
N PHE A 89 -12.51 11.57 -4.53
CA PHE A 89 -13.04 10.26 -4.94
C PHE A 89 -14.27 9.88 -4.12
N ALA A 90 -15.18 9.14 -4.76
CA ALA A 90 -16.38 8.61 -4.09
C ALA A 90 -16.11 7.16 -3.68
N LEU A 91 -15.76 6.93 -2.41
CA LEU A 91 -15.60 5.57 -1.89
C LEU A 91 -16.94 4.82 -1.88
N ASN A 92 -18.03 5.53 -1.55
CA ASN A 92 -19.39 5.01 -1.52
C ASN A 92 -20.36 6.01 -2.16
N GLY A 93 -21.19 5.55 -3.10
CA GLY A 93 -22.19 6.38 -3.77
C GLY A 93 -21.58 7.37 -4.77
N THR A 94 -22.16 8.57 -4.87
CA THR A 94 -21.82 9.56 -5.91
C THR A 94 -21.06 10.78 -5.39
N TYR A 95 -21.03 11.01 -4.08
CA TYR A 95 -20.38 12.18 -3.48
C TYR A 95 -18.85 11.99 -3.44
N LYS A 96 -18.12 12.89 -4.09
CA LYS A 96 -16.65 12.90 -4.05
C LYS A 96 -16.16 13.70 -2.85
N ALA A 97 -15.36 13.07 -2.01
CA ALA A 97 -14.62 13.72 -0.93
C ALA A 97 -13.12 13.54 -1.14
N PRO A 98 -12.26 14.42 -0.59
CA PRO A 98 -10.83 14.18 -0.57
C PRO A 98 -10.55 12.90 0.23
N VAL A 99 -9.80 11.98 -0.37
CA VAL A 99 -9.33 10.73 0.25
C VAL A 99 -7.87 10.51 -0.13
N PHE A 100 -7.12 9.77 0.68
CA PHE A 100 -5.71 9.52 0.42
C PHE A 100 -5.49 8.41 -0.61
N PHE A 101 -4.64 8.67 -1.58
CA PHE A 101 -4.09 7.65 -2.47
C PHE A 101 -2.58 7.66 -2.38
N GLU A 102 -1.98 6.48 -2.40
CA GLU A 102 -0.56 6.34 -2.69
C GLU A 102 -0.34 6.39 -4.21
N LEU A 103 0.66 7.14 -4.66
CA LEU A 103 1.11 7.11 -6.05
C LEU A 103 2.04 5.90 -6.27
N LEU A 104 1.59 4.94 -7.08
CA LEU A 104 2.40 3.75 -7.41
C LEU A 104 3.36 4.03 -8.57
N CYS A 105 2.85 4.63 -9.65
CA CYS A 105 3.65 5.02 -10.80
C CYS A 105 3.01 6.22 -11.52
N GLU A 106 3.85 6.99 -12.20
CA GLU A 106 3.44 8.19 -12.95
C GLU A 106 3.96 8.13 -14.39
N GLY A 107 3.09 8.48 -15.34
CA GLY A 107 3.40 8.49 -16.76
C GLY A 107 2.13 8.40 -17.61
N LYS A 108 2.23 7.79 -18.80
CA LYS A 108 1.06 7.54 -19.64
C LYS A 108 0.01 6.71 -18.91
N LEU A 109 0.48 5.75 -18.11
CA LEU A 109 -0.33 5.02 -17.15
C LEU A 109 0.05 5.50 -15.75
N THR A 110 -0.84 6.30 -15.15
CA THR A 110 -0.69 6.78 -13.77
C THR A 110 -1.58 5.95 -12.85
N ILE A 111 -0.95 5.21 -11.94
CA ILE A 111 -1.63 4.25 -11.06
C ILE A 111 -1.55 4.72 -9.62
N LEU A 112 -2.72 4.75 -8.99
CA LEU A 112 -2.92 5.05 -7.58
C LEU A 112 -3.25 3.75 -6.82
N VAL A 113 -2.91 3.71 -5.54
CA VAL A 113 -3.11 2.55 -4.67
C VAL A 113 -3.70 2.98 -3.33
N ARG A 114 -4.59 2.14 -2.79
CA ARG A 114 -5.00 2.18 -1.39
C ARG A 114 -4.74 0.85 -0.70
N GLU A 115 -4.22 0.92 0.51
CA GLU A 115 -4.11 -0.21 1.43
C GLU A 115 -5.46 -0.46 2.09
N ALA A 116 -5.84 -1.73 2.22
CA ALA A 116 -6.98 -2.15 3.01
C ALA A 116 -6.66 -3.44 3.73
N ILE A 117 -7.36 -3.66 4.84
CA ILE A 117 -7.30 -4.89 5.60
C ILE A 117 -8.50 -5.77 5.23
N GLU A 118 -8.26 -7.01 4.83
CA GLU A 118 -9.33 -7.96 4.51
C GLU A 118 -9.11 -9.31 5.20
N TYR A 119 -10.19 -9.96 5.61
CA TYR A 119 -10.16 -11.35 6.06
C TYR A 119 -10.12 -12.27 4.85
N ARG A 120 -9.10 -13.12 4.77
CA ARG A 120 -9.01 -14.19 3.76
C ARG A 120 -9.03 -15.55 4.43
N THR A 121 -9.92 -16.40 3.92
CA THR A 121 -10.04 -17.81 4.34
C THR A 121 -9.18 -18.68 3.44
N TYR A 122 -8.34 -19.49 4.07
CA TYR A 122 -7.46 -20.43 3.39
C TYR A 122 -7.83 -21.85 3.78
N ASN A 123 -7.78 -22.76 2.81
CA ASN A 123 -7.87 -24.18 3.09
C ASN A 123 -6.52 -24.67 3.65
N SER A 124 -6.55 -25.38 4.77
CA SER A 124 -5.39 -26.03 5.35
C SER A 124 -5.75 -27.46 5.75
N MET A 125 -5.01 -28.40 5.17
CA MET A 125 -5.12 -29.82 5.53
C MET A 125 -4.58 -30.12 6.93
N TYR A 126 -3.83 -29.18 7.53
CA TYR A 126 -3.18 -29.32 8.84
C TYR A 126 -4.01 -28.74 10.00
N PHE A 127 -5.13 -28.08 9.74
CA PHE A 127 -5.99 -27.50 10.78
C PHE A 127 -7.23 -28.37 10.98
N TYR A 128 -7.57 -28.69 12.23
CA TYR A 128 -8.77 -29.46 12.55
C TYR A 128 -10.00 -28.60 12.22
N GLY A 129 -10.66 -28.89 11.09
CA GLY A 129 -11.70 -28.01 10.50
C GLY A 129 -11.38 -27.47 9.10
N GLY A 130 -10.22 -27.81 8.52
CA GLY A 130 -9.91 -27.68 7.08
C GLY A 130 -9.73 -26.26 6.56
N THR A 131 -10.12 -25.24 7.32
CA THR A 131 -10.03 -23.83 6.94
C THR A 131 -9.54 -22.98 8.10
N TYR A 132 -8.79 -21.91 7.78
CA TYR A 132 -8.44 -20.87 8.73
C TYR A 132 -8.58 -19.50 8.08
N THR A 133 -9.04 -18.53 8.85
CA THR A 133 -9.17 -17.14 8.41
C THR A 133 -8.04 -16.33 8.99
N ARG A 134 -7.40 -15.50 8.16
CA ARG A 134 -6.42 -14.52 8.64
C ARG A 134 -6.67 -13.16 8.00
N LEU A 135 -6.27 -12.15 8.74
CA LEU A 135 -6.31 -10.76 8.31
C LEU A 135 -5.07 -10.51 7.43
N VAL A 136 -5.28 -9.97 6.24
CA VAL A 136 -4.20 -9.68 5.27
C VAL A 136 -4.28 -8.25 4.76
N LEU A 137 -3.12 -7.68 4.44
CA LEU A 137 -3.02 -6.43 3.70
C LEU A 137 -3.30 -6.68 2.23
N VAL A 138 -4.24 -5.94 1.67
CA VAL A 138 -4.56 -5.95 0.25
C VAL A 138 -4.35 -4.57 -0.34
N TYR A 139 -4.07 -4.54 -1.65
CA TYR A 139 -3.88 -3.31 -2.41
C TYR A 139 -5.03 -3.16 -3.41
N LYS A 140 -5.74 -2.04 -3.32
CA LYS A 140 -6.78 -1.64 -4.25
C LYS A 140 -6.17 -0.64 -5.23
N TYR A 141 -6.19 -0.99 -6.51
CA TYR A 141 -5.57 -0.20 -7.58
C TYR A 141 -6.59 0.68 -8.27
N TYR A 142 -6.15 1.85 -8.70
CA TYR A 142 -6.97 2.80 -9.41
C TYR A 142 -6.18 3.45 -10.55
N LEU A 143 -6.80 3.59 -11.71
CA LEU A 143 -6.28 4.34 -12.84
C LEU A 143 -6.64 5.81 -12.69
N LEU A 144 -5.63 6.70 -12.69
CA LEU A 144 -5.84 8.12 -12.85
C LEU A 144 -5.73 8.48 -14.33
N LYS A 145 -6.85 8.90 -14.92
CA LYS A 145 -6.92 9.36 -16.32
C LYS A 145 -6.46 10.80 -16.45
N GLU A 146 -6.04 11.18 -17.65
CA GLU A 146 -5.59 12.54 -17.99
C GLU A 146 -6.65 13.62 -17.70
N ASN A 147 -7.93 13.27 -17.76
CA ASN A 147 -9.04 14.17 -17.41
C ASN A 147 -9.32 14.29 -15.90
N GLY A 148 -8.48 13.68 -15.05
CA GLY A 148 -8.64 13.65 -13.59
C GLY A 148 -9.64 12.62 -13.06
N ASN A 149 -10.26 11.79 -13.93
CA ASN A 149 -11.11 10.70 -13.46
C ASN A 149 -10.28 9.58 -12.87
N ILE A 150 -10.74 9.06 -11.73
CA ILE A 150 -10.15 7.92 -11.03
C ILE A 150 -11.09 6.72 -11.21
N GLU A 151 -10.58 5.64 -11.77
CA GLU A 151 -11.34 4.42 -12.05
C GLU A 151 -10.73 3.23 -11.29
N PRO A 152 -11.53 2.44 -10.55
CA PRO A 152 -11.02 1.27 -9.86
C PRO A 152 -10.60 0.18 -10.86
N LEU A 153 -9.53 -0.54 -10.53
CA LEU A 153 -9.04 -1.67 -11.28
C LEU A 153 -9.25 -2.97 -10.49
N THR A 154 -9.53 -4.05 -11.20
CA THR A 154 -9.58 -5.40 -10.61
C THR A 154 -8.21 -5.91 -10.17
N GLY A 155 -7.14 -5.36 -10.76
CA GLY A 155 -5.76 -5.76 -10.47
C GLY A 155 -5.34 -7.06 -11.15
N ARG A 156 -6.18 -7.63 -12.01
CA ARG A 156 -5.87 -8.85 -12.76
C ARG A 156 -4.85 -8.57 -13.84
N LYS A 157 -3.91 -9.50 -14.04
CA LYS A 157 -2.91 -9.45 -15.12
C LYS A 157 -3.49 -9.11 -16.49
N SER A 158 -4.65 -9.67 -16.87
CA SER A 158 -5.27 -9.37 -18.17
C SER A 158 -5.61 -7.90 -18.32
N GLU A 159 -6.22 -7.30 -17.28
CA GLU A 159 -6.60 -5.88 -17.28
C GLU A 159 -5.37 -4.97 -17.37
N TRP A 160 -4.26 -5.33 -16.71
CA TRP A 160 -2.99 -4.59 -16.85
C TRP A 160 -2.48 -4.62 -18.30
N LEU A 161 -2.50 -5.79 -18.94
CA LEU A 161 -2.05 -5.94 -20.31
C LEU A 161 -2.97 -5.21 -21.30
N ASP A 162 -4.28 -5.23 -21.06
CA ASP A 162 -5.27 -4.49 -21.86
C ASP A 162 -4.99 -2.98 -21.80
N LEU A 163 -4.67 -2.44 -20.62
CA LEU A 163 -4.29 -1.03 -20.43
C LEU A 163 -2.97 -0.66 -21.14
N MET A 164 -2.07 -1.62 -21.32
CA MET A 164 -0.78 -1.41 -22.01
C MET A 164 -0.91 -1.48 -23.54
N GLY A 165 -2.02 -2.00 -24.06
CA GLY A 165 -2.31 -2.04 -25.49
C GLY A 165 -1.19 -2.67 -26.32
N GLY A 166 -0.72 -1.96 -27.34
CA GLY A 166 0.29 -2.45 -28.29
C GLY A 166 1.65 -2.81 -27.66
N TRP A 167 1.93 -2.37 -26.43
CA TRP A 167 3.17 -2.69 -25.72
C TRP A 167 3.06 -3.91 -24.79
N ALA A 168 1.89 -4.55 -24.71
CA ALA A 168 1.64 -5.65 -23.79
C ALA A 168 2.64 -6.81 -23.94
N ASP A 169 2.99 -7.18 -25.18
CA ASP A 169 3.92 -8.27 -25.45
C ASP A 169 5.34 -7.96 -24.98
N ASP A 170 5.81 -6.73 -25.18
CA ASP A 170 7.15 -6.32 -24.77
C ASP A 170 7.25 -6.18 -23.26
N VAL A 171 6.22 -5.63 -22.62
CA VAL A 171 6.13 -5.59 -21.16
C VAL A 171 6.08 -6.99 -20.58
N GLN A 172 5.36 -7.92 -21.21
CA GLN A 172 5.31 -9.31 -20.75
C GLN A 172 6.66 -10.02 -20.90
N LYS A 173 7.40 -9.79 -21.99
CA LYS A 173 8.78 -10.29 -22.17
C LYS A 173 9.70 -9.74 -21.08
N PHE A 174 9.61 -8.44 -20.79
CA PHE A 174 10.38 -7.81 -19.70
C PHE A 174 10.06 -8.44 -18.35
N ALA A 175 8.78 -8.61 -18.01
CA ALA A 175 8.35 -9.23 -16.76
C ALA A 175 8.87 -10.67 -16.66
N LYS A 176 8.77 -11.47 -17.71
CA LYS A 176 9.29 -12.85 -17.76
C LYS A 176 10.80 -12.90 -17.58
N ALA A 177 11.55 -12.07 -18.30
CA ALA A 177 13.02 -12.03 -18.24
C ALA A 177 13.53 -11.64 -16.84
N ASN A 178 12.81 -10.76 -16.15
CA ASN A 178 13.14 -10.28 -14.81
C ASN A 178 12.45 -11.06 -13.68
N ARG A 179 11.67 -12.11 -14.02
CA ARG A 179 10.88 -12.91 -13.08
C ARG A 179 9.95 -12.08 -12.19
N LEU A 180 9.28 -11.11 -12.80
CA LEU A 180 8.34 -10.20 -12.14
C LEU A 180 6.91 -10.75 -12.17
N ASP A 181 6.22 -10.62 -11.06
CA ASP A 181 4.83 -10.95 -10.84
C ASP A 181 3.95 -9.69 -10.89
N PHE A 182 2.81 -9.80 -11.57
CA PHE A 182 1.80 -8.74 -11.64
C PHE A 182 1.00 -8.62 -10.33
N ASP A 183 0.96 -9.68 -9.52
CA ASP A 183 0.24 -9.70 -8.25
C ASP A 183 1.08 -9.12 -7.09
N ASN A 184 2.41 -9.09 -7.24
CA ASN A 184 3.30 -8.46 -6.28
C ASN A 184 3.40 -6.95 -6.55
N ARG A 185 2.95 -6.12 -5.60
CA ARG A 185 2.92 -4.65 -5.74
C ARG A 185 4.26 -4.03 -6.17
N PHE A 186 5.38 -4.44 -5.58
CA PHE A 186 6.68 -3.82 -5.86
C PHE A 186 7.21 -4.23 -7.24
N GLU A 187 6.94 -5.46 -7.65
CA GLU A 187 7.28 -5.96 -8.98
C GLU A 187 6.36 -5.37 -10.04
N LEU A 188 5.06 -5.26 -9.76
CA LEU A 188 4.08 -4.55 -10.57
C LEU A 188 4.51 -3.10 -10.80
N LYS A 189 4.97 -2.38 -9.77
CA LYS A 189 5.53 -1.03 -9.95
C LYS A 189 6.65 -1.02 -10.99
N ARG A 190 7.60 -1.96 -10.91
CA ARG A 190 8.70 -2.06 -11.89
C ARG A 190 8.20 -2.34 -13.30
N ILE A 191 7.16 -3.17 -13.44
CA ILE A 191 6.52 -3.45 -14.73
C ILE A 191 5.87 -2.17 -15.29
N LEU A 192 5.11 -1.44 -14.47
CA LEU A 192 4.43 -0.21 -14.86
C LEU A 192 5.42 0.91 -15.21
N ASP A 193 6.49 1.06 -14.43
CA ASP A 193 7.57 2.01 -14.71
C ASP A 193 8.24 1.69 -16.05
N HIS A 194 8.48 0.40 -16.35
CA HIS A 194 9.02 -0.03 -17.64
C HIS A 194 8.08 0.33 -18.79
N TYR A 195 6.80 0.01 -18.69
CA TYR A 195 5.80 0.41 -19.69
C TYR A 195 5.81 1.93 -19.94
N ASN A 196 5.78 2.72 -18.87
CA ASN A 196 5.82 4.18 -18.98
C ASN A 196 7.12 4.69 -19.64
N SER A 197 8.24 3.97 -19.47
CA SER A 197 9.51 4.31 -20.13
C SER A 197 9.54 4.02 -21.64
N LEU A 198 8.73 3.08 -22.12
CA LEU A 198 8.62 2.76 -23.56
C LEU A 198 7.92 3.88 -24.34
N ILE A 199 7.03 4.62 -23.68
CA ILE A 199 6.21 5.68 -24.31
C ILE A 199 6.86 7.06 -24.20
N LYS A 200 7.73 7.27 -23.21
CA LYS A 200 8.49 8.53 -23.04
C LYS A 200 9.61 8.69 -24.07
N ARG A 201 9.82 7.73 -24.96
CA ARG A 201 10.80 7.76 -26.06
C ARG A 201 10.10 8.11 -27.37
#